data_AF-A0A938WZ81-F1
#
_entry.id   AF-A0A938WZ81-F1
#
_cell.length_a   1.000
_cell.length_b   1.000
_cell.length_c   1.000
_cell.angle_alpha   90.00
_cell.angle_beta   90.00
_cell.angle_gamma   90.00
#
_symmetry.space_group_name_H-M   'P 1'
#
loop_
_entity.id
_entity.type
_entity.pdbx_description
1 polymer ?
#
loop_
_entity_poly.entity_id
_entity_poly.type
_entity_poly.pdbx_seq_one_letter_code
_entity_poly.pdbx_strand_id
1 'polypeptide(L)'
;RDLARDSETPGRALIQFDNYFAWLEGPSATILRPGQTPLRGDYDYASGVMTPSATAPDPALVDKAMSHVILPSILYREQRYKLPK
;
A
#
# COMPACT_ATOMS: atom_id res chain seq x y z
N ARG A 1 -0.20 -19.35 8.07
CA ARG A 1 0.32 -18.17 8.79
C ARG A 1 -0.86 -17.24 9.04
N ASP A 2 -1.13 -16.90 10.30
CA ASP A 2 -2.16 -15.92 10.65
C ASP A 2 -1.49 -14.53 10.70
N LEU A 3 -1.83 -13.68 9.75
CA LEU A 3 -1.24 -12.34 9.63
C LEU A 3 -1.68 -11.39 10.76
N ALA A 4 -2.76 -11.70 11.47
CA ALA A 4 -3.23 -10.90 12.60
C ALA A 4 -2.48 -11.21 13.90
N ARG A 5 -1.74 -12.33 13.97
CA ARG A 5 -1.00 -12.78 15.17
C ARG A 5 0.51 -12.65 15.05
N ASP A 6 0.99 -12.23 13.89
CA ASP A 6 2.42 -12.10 13.60
C ASP A 6 2.85 -10.64 13.84
N SER A 7 3.45 -10.41 15.01
CA SER A 7 3.98 -9.09 15.42
C SER A 7 5.46 -8.89 15.10
N GLU A 8 6.16 -9.92 14.62
CA GLU A 8 7.63 -9.88 14.47
C GLU A 8 8.06 -9.60 13.04
N THR A 9 7.24 -9.97 12.05
CA THR A 9 7.56 -9.68 10.65
C THR A 9 7.15 -8.24 10.31
N PRO A 10 7.99 -7.46 9.60
CA PRO A 10 7.58 -6.15 9.08
C PRO A 10 6.28 -6.29 8.28
N GLY A 11 5.21 -5.76 8.87
CA GLY A 11 3.87 -5.79 8.28
C GLY A 11 3.74 -4.79 7.14
N ARG A 12 2.81 -5.08 6.24
CA ARG A 12 2.36 -4.12 5.23
C ARG A 12 0.84 -4.10 5.20
N ALA A 13 0.26 -2.95 4.89
CA ALA A 13 -1.17 -2.82 4.68
C ALA A 13 -1.46 -2.11 3.36
N LEU A 14 -2.52 -2.56 2.68
CA LEU A 14 -3.05 -1.97 1.47
C LEU A 14 -4.45 -1.47 1.79
N ILE A 15 -4.73 -0.21 1.52
CA ILE A 15 -6.07 0.37 1.65
C ILE A 15 -6.43 1.03 0.33
N GLN A 16 -7.63 0.73 -0.17
CA GLN A 16 -8.23 1.48 -1.26
C GLN A 16 -9.42 2.27 -0.73
N PHE A 17 -9.48 3.55 -1.04
CA PHE A 17 -10.61 4.42 -0.75
C PHE A 17 -10.97 5.20 -2.01
N ASP A 18 -12.11 4.87 -2.62
CA ASP A 18 -12.48 5.31 -3.96
C ASP A 18 -11.33 5.01 -4.96
N ASN A 19 -10.77 6.05 -5.59
CA ASN A 19 -9.65 5.91 -6.54
C ASN A 19 -8.28 6.18 -5.89
N TYR A 20 -8.23 6.37 -4.57
CA TYR A 20 -6.99 6.52 -3.81
C TYR A 20 -6.51 5.16 -3.33
N PHE A 21 -5.20 4.97 -3.35
CA PHE A 21 -4.58 3.78 -2.81
C PHE A 21 -3.45 4.13 -1.84
N ALA A 22 -3.42 3.48 -0.69
CA ALA A 22 -2.36 3.63 0.30
C ALA A 22 -1.63 2.31 0.51
N TRP A 23 -0.31 2.36 0.41
CA TRP A 23 0.62 1.30 0.81
C TRP A 23 1.32 1.73 2.10
N LEU A 24 1.03 1.04 3.21
CA LEU A 24 1.70 1.27 4.49
C LEU A 24 2.75 0.18 4.72
N GLU A 25 3.98 0.58 5.00
CA GLU A 25 5.08 -0.32 5.37
C GLU A 25 5.95 0.36 6.44
N GLY A 26 6.01 -0.26 7.62
CA GLY A 26 6.48 0.44 8.81
C GLY A 26 5.68 1.75 9.05
N PRO A 27 6.29 2.81 9.58
CA PRO A 27 5.58 4.06 9.88
C PRO A 27 5.33 4.94 8.64
N SER A 28 5.67 4.50 7.43
CA SER A 28 5.55 5.31 6.21
C SER A 28 4.46 4.77 5.28
N ALA A 29 3.56 5.64 4.87
CA ALA A 29 2.53 5.38 3.88
C ALA A 29 2.87 6.06 2.54
N THR A 30 2.74 5.32 1.45
CA THR A 30 2.76 5.87 0.08
C THR A 30 1.35 5.90 -0.46
N ILE A 31 0.85 7.10 -0.77
CA ILE A 31 -0.52 7.35 -1.22
C ILE A 31 -0.51 7.71 -2.70
N LEU A 32 -1.10 6.84 -3.52
CA LEU A 32 -1.28 7.05 -4.95
C LEU A 32 -2.62 7.72 -5.20
N ARG A 33 -2.58 8.79 -6.00
CA ARG A 33 -3.69 9.69 -6.25
C ARG A 33 -3.86 9.87 -7.76
N PRO A 34 -5.01 9.58 -8.37
CA PRO A 34 -5.19 9.67 -9.81
C PRO A 34 -4.89 11.08 -10.33
N GLY A 35 -4.04 11.19 -11.34
CA GLY A 35 -3.68 12.47 -11.96
C GLY A 35 -2.88 13.42 -11.07
N GLN A 36 -2.42 12.97 -9.89
CA GLN A 36 -1.69 13.77 -8.93
C GLN A 36 -0.38 13.09 -8.56
N THR A 37 0.58 13.87 -8.04
CA THR A 37 1.83 13.33 -7.52
C THR A 37 1.56 12.38 -6.34
N PRO A 38 2.33 11.30 -6.17
CA PRO A 38 2.26 10.48 -4.97
C PRO A 38 2.52 11.31 -3.71
N LEU A 39 1.79 11.01 -2.64
CA LEU A 39 1.93 11.67 -1.34
C LEU A 39 2.50 10.68 -0.33
N ARG A 40 3.46 11.13 0.47
CA ARG A 40 3.90 10.39 1.65
C ARG A 40 3.01 10.75 2.84
N GLY A 41 2.65 9.76 3.64
CA GLY A 41 2.08 9.94 4.97
C GLY A 41 2.96 9.29 6.02
N ASP A 42 3.00 9.85 7.21
CA ASP A 42 3.60 9.22 8.38
C ASP A 42 2.46 8.68 9.26
N TYR A 43 2.56 7.41 9.67
CA TYR A 43 1.53 6.69 10.41
C TYR A 43 1.97 6.44 11.85
N ASP A 44 1.17 6.89 12.80
CA ASP A 44 1.36 6.59 14.22
C ASP A 44 0.49 5.39 14.60
N TYR A 45 1.13 4.27 14.91
CA TYR A 45 0.48 3.04 15.32
C TYR A 45 -0.21 3.13 16.69
N ALA A 46 0.22 4.04 17.57
CA ALA A 46 -0.38 4.19 18.90
C ALA A 46 -1.73 4.90 18.82
N SER A 47 -1.83 5.94 17.99
CA SER A 47 -3.06 6.72 17.80
C SER A 47 -3.91 6.26 16.61
N GLY A 48 -3.33 5.49 15.68
CA GLY A 48 -3.96 5.11 14.42
C GLY A 48 -4.10 6.25 13.41
N VAL A 49 -3.41 7.37 13.65
CA VAL A 49 -3.51 8.58 12.83
C VAL A 49 -2.46 8.57 11.73
N MET A 50 -2.87 8.97 10.51
CA MET A 50 -1.98 9.22 9.38
C MET A 50 -1.89 10.72 9.11
N THR A 51 -0.67 11.26 9.09
CA THR A 51 -0.41 12.68 8.79
C THR A 51 0.29 12.82 7.44
N PRO A 52 -0.20 13.68 6.53
CA PRO A 52 0.51 13.99 5.29
C PRO A 52 1.89 14.58 5.56
N SER A 53 2.90 14.09 4.86
CA SER A 53 4.27 14.61 4.91
C SER A 53 4.49 15.63 3.81
N ALA A 54 5.30 16.66 4.09
CA ALA A 54 5.74 17.63 3.07
C ALA A 54 6.83 17.04 2.15
N THR A 55 7.46 15.95 2.57
CA THR A 55 8.49 15.27 1.78
C THR A 55 7.85 14.29 0.80
N ALA A 56 8.34 14.27 -0.44
CA ALA A 56 7.91 13.28 -1.42
C ALA A 56 8.26 11.85 -0.96
N PRO A 57 7.45 10.83 -1.32
CA PRO A 57 7.80 9.44 -1.07
C PRO A 57 9.02 9.02 -1.90
N ASP A 58 9.75 8.02 -1.40
CA ASP A 58 10.84 7.38 -2.15
C ASP A 58 10.27 6.79 -3.47
N PRO A 59 10.85 7.12 -4.64
CA PRO A 59 10.43 6.54 -5.92
C PRO A 59 10.34 5.01 -5.93
N ALA A 60 11.26 4.31 -5.25
CA ALA A 60 11.22 2.86 -5.19
C ALA A 60 9.98 2.35 -4.42
N LEU A 61 9.53 3.08 -3.39
CA LEU A 61 8.30 2.78 -2.68
C LEU A 61 7.05 3.13 -3.50
N VAL A 62 7.12 4.16 -4.34
CA VAL A 62 6.06 4.47 -5.31
C VAL A 62 5.89 3.34 -6.31
N ASP A 63 6.98 2.86 -6.90
CA ASP A 63 6.95 1.76 -7.87
C ASP A 63 6.44 0.46 -7.25
N LYS A 64 6.86 0.18 -6.01
CA LYS A 64 6.35 -0.95 -5.22
C LYS A 64 4.85 -0.82 -4.96
N ALA A 65 4.39 0.34 -4.48
CA ALA A 65 2.97 0.60 -4.25
C ALA A 65 2.16 0.45 -5.54
N MET A 66 2.63 1.03 -6.66
CA MET A 66 1.96 0.97 -7.95
C MET A 66 1.84 -0.47 -8.45
N SER A 67 2.90 -1.27 -8.29
CA SER A 67 2.89 -2.70 -8.62
C SER A 67 1.79 -3.45 -7.88
N HIS A 68 1.54 -3.10 -6.61
CA HIS A 68 0.46 -3.68 -5.82
C HIS A 68 -0.95 -3.18 -6.22
N VAL A 69 -1.08 -1.94 -6.72
CA VAL A 69 -2.36 -1.41 -7.25
C VAL A 69 -2.75 -2.08 -8.57
N ILE A 70 -1.80 -2.23 -9.48
CA ILE A 70 -2.07 -2.76 -10.82
C ILE A 70 -2.27 -4.27 -10.82
N LEU A 71 -1.64 -4.98 -9.88
CA LEU A 71 -1.63 -6.44 -9.84
C LEU A 71 -3.03 -7.06 -9.87
N PRO A 72 -4.02 -6.66 -9.04
CA PRO A 72 -5.38 -7.21 -9.11
C PRO A 72 -6.02 -7.09 -10.50
N SER A 73 -5.82 -5.95 -11.17
CA SER A 73 -6.35 -5.72 -12.52
C SER A 73 -5.72 -6.65 -13.55
N ILE A 74 -4.40 -6.87 -13.47
CA ILE A 74 -3.68 -7.82 -14.33
C ILE A 74 -4.16 -9.24 -14.06
N LEU A 75 -4.18 -9.66 -12.80
CA LEU A 75 -4.61 -11.00 -12.40
C LEU A 75 -6.04 -11.29 -12.86
N TYR A 76 -6.95 -10.32 -12.74
CA TYR A 76 -8.32 -10.45 -13.21
C TYR A 76 -8.38 -10.61 -14.72
N ARG A 77 -7.74 -9.71 -15.47
CA ARG A 77 -7.72 -9.71 -16.94
C ARG A 77 -7.13 -10.99 -17.51
N GLU A 78 -6.08 -11.50 -16.90
CA GLU A 78 -5.38 -12.72 -17.34
C GLU A 78 -5.95 -13.99 -16.69
N GLN A 79 -6.98 -13.89 -15.85
CA GLN A 79 -7.53 -15.00 -15.06
C GLN A 79 -6.47 -15.79 -14.26
N ARG A 80 -5.46 -15.10 -13.72
CA ARG A 80 -4.31 -15.67 -13.00
C ARG A 80 -4.47 -15.72 -11.47
N TYR A 81 -5.68 -15.58 -10.96
CA TYR A 81 -6.02 -15.67 -9.53
C TYR A 81 -6.54 -17.06 -9.12
N LYS A 82 -6.34 -18.09 -9.96
CA LYS A 82 -6.84 -19.46 -9.72
C LYS A 82 -6.03 -20.14 -8.62
N LEU A 83 -6.69 -20.97 -7.83
CA LEU A 83 -6.01 -21.83 -6.86
C LEU A 83 -5.17 -22.88 -7.61
N PRO A 84 -3.95 -23.20 -7.13
CA PRO A 84 -3.21 -24.36 -7.62
C PRO A 84 -4.05 -25.63 -7.39
N LYS A 85 -3.93 -26.58 -8.33
CA LYS A 85 -4.53 -27.90 -8.19
C LYS A 85 -3.79 -28.74 -7.17
#